data_AF-A0A9P0J0F1-F1
#
_entry.id   AF-A0A9P0J0F1-F1
#
_cell.length_a   1.000
_cell.length_b   1.000
_cell.length_c   1.000
_cell.angle_alpha   90.00
_cell.angle_beta   90.00
_cell.angle_gamma   90.00
#
_symmetry.space_group_name_H-M   'P 1'
#
loop_
_entity.id
_entity.type
_entity.pdbx_description
1 polymer ?
#
loop_
_entity_poly.entity_id
_entity_poly.type
_entity_poly.pdbx_seq_one_letter_code
_entity_poly.pdbx_strand_id
1 'polypeptide(L)'
;MQERLTTTCLLKEAPANELMAVQEESGSALPVDIFQVAELVAGYMDCMEEALRYLQEVEEYPEEHPAVQGLRSHLDRSRQKLMDQALMLQA
;
A
#
# COMPACT_ATOMS: atom_id res chain seq x y z
N MET A 1 -27.37 4.84 -25.89
CA MET A 1 -26.02 5.39 -26.15
C MET A 1 -25.15 4.97 -24.99
N GLN A 2 -24.27 3.98 -25.20
CA GLN A 2 -23.30 3.53 -24.21
C GLN A 2 -22.07 4.44 -24.31
N GLU A 3 -21.85 5.27 -23.30
CA GLU A 3 -20.64 6.07 -23.20
C GLU A 3 -19.50 5.17 -22.75
N ARG A 4 -18.56 4.92 -23.67
CA ARG A 4 -17.30 4.23 -23.39
C ARG A 4 -16.50 5.11 -22.42
N LEU A 5 -16.34 4.65 -21.18
CA LEU A 5 -15.32 5.18 -20.28
C LEU A 5 -13.95 4.79 -20.83
N THR A 6 -13.36 5.67 -21.63
CA THR A 6 -11.97 5.53 -22.07
C THR A 6 -11.06 5.71 -20.88
N THR A 7 -10.21 4.71 -20.64
CA THR A 7 -9.08 4.72 -19.71
C THR A 7 -8.15 5.89 -20.03
N THR A 8 -8.45 7.05 -19.46
CA THR A 8 -7.55 8.19 -19.39
C THR A 8 -7.39 8.55 -17.92
N CYS A 9 -6.96 7.56 -17.13
CA CYS A 9 -6.57 7.79 -15.74
C CYS A 9 -5.18 8.44 -15.71
N LEU A 10 -5.18 9.76 -15.51
CA LEU A 10 -4.27 10.47 -14.61
C LEU A 10 -2.76 10.38 -14.91
N LEU A 11 -2.35 10.94 -16.05
CA LEU A 11 -1.07 11.66 -16.13
C LEU A 11 -1.36 13.14 -15.91
N LYS A 12 -1.77 13.49 -14.69
CA LYS A 12 -1.74 14.88 -14.24
C LYS A 12 -0.48 14.99 -13.39
N GLU A 13 0.56 15.59 -13.96
CA GLU A 13 1.80 15.89 -13.26
C GLU A 13 1.44 16.61 -11.95
N ALA A 14 1.74 15.96 -10.83
CA ALA A 14 1.58 16.58 -9.53
C ALA A 14 2.58 17.75 -9.46
N PRO A 15 2.14 18.98 -9.09
CA PRO A 15 3.08 20.07 -8.89
C PRO A 15 4.04 19.67 -7.75
N ALA A 16 5.34 19.70 -8.05
CA ALA A 16 6.43 19.26 -7.19
C ALA A 16 6.70 20.17 -5.98
N ASN A 17 5.68 20.76 -5.37
CA ASN A 17 5.87 21.86 -4.42
C ASN A 17 4.87 21.89 -3.25
N GLU A 18 4.65 20.74 -2.59
CA GLU A 18 4.08 20.69 -1.23
C GLU A 18 4.82 19.71 -0.31
N LEU A 19 6.12 19.46 -0.55
CA LEU A 19 7.04 18.90 0.46
C LEU A 19 7.59 20.05 1.29
N MET A 20 6.71 20.65 2.10
CA MET A 20 7.10 21.60 3.13
C MET A 20 8.01 20.91 4.15
N ALA A 21 9.30 21.22 4.04
CA ALA A 21 10.27 21.36 5.11
C ALA A 21 9.93 20.66 6.44
N VAL A 22 10.28 19.39 6.56
CA VAL A 22 10.63 18.82 7.85
C VAL A 22 12.15 18.88 7.92
N GLN A 23 12.65 19.83 8.70
CA GLN A 23 14.06 19.97 9.00
C GLN A 23 14.51 18.65 9.65
N GLU A 24 15.48 17.97 9.03
CA GLU A 24 16.21 16.87 9.66
C GLU A 24 17.09 17.46 10.76
N GLU A 25 16.49 17.72 11.92
CA GLU A 25 17.25 17.84 13.15
C GLU A 25 17.80 16.44 13.47
N SER A 26 19.13 16.36 13.49
CA SER A 26 19.90 15.17 13.81
C SER A 26 19.55 14.69 15.23
N GLY A 27 18.55 13.82 15.33
CA GLY A 27 18.05 13.25 16.57
C GLY A 27 18.09 11.74 16.51
N SER A 28 19.03 11.15 17.25
CA SER A 28 19.11 9.74 17.70
C SER A 28 17.95 8.85 17.23
N ALA A 29 18.24 7.85 16.40
CA ALA A 29 17.32 6.77 16.08
C ALA A 29 16.75 6.19 17.39
N LEU A 30 15.49 6.51 17.69
CA LEU A 30 14.79 5.88 18.80
C LEU A 30 14.57 4.41 18.43
N PRO A 31 14.75 3.47 19.37
CA PRO A 31 14.52 2.06 19.09
C PRO A 31 13.07 1.89 18.65
N VAL A 32 12.88 1.44 17.41
CA VAL A 32 11.55 1.10 16.90
C VAL A 32 11.05 -0.09 17.72
N ASP A 33 9.93 0.09 18.39
CA ASP A 33 9.33 -0.94 19.21
C ASP A 33 8.85 -2.11 18.33
N ILE A 34 9.34 -3.32 18.61
CA ILE A 34 8.96 -4.56 17.91
C ILE A 34 7.44 -4.75 17.94
N PHE A 35 6.76 -4.33 19.02
CA PHE A 35 5.30 -4.42 19.12
C PHE A 35 4.61 -3.50 18.12
N GLN A 36 5.11 -2.28 17.90
CA GLN A 36 4.54 -1.35 16.92
C GLN A 36 4.69 -1.86 15.48
N VAL A 37 5.83 -2.49 15.19
CA VAL A 37 6.05 -3.14 13.88
C VAL A 37 5.08 -4.30 13.69
N ALA A 38 4.88 -5.14 14.71
CA ALA A 38 3.94 -6.25 14.63
C ALA A 38 2.49 -5.77 14.41
N GLU A 39 2.07 -4.71 15.11
CA GLU A 39 0.74 -4.11 14.92
C GLU A 39 0.56 -3.53 13.52
N LEU A 40 1.56 -2.83 12.98
CA LEU A 40 1.53 -2.29 11.63
C LEU A 40 1.35 -3.41 10.58
N VAL A 41 2.04 -4.52 10.77
CA VAL A 41 1.99 -5.69 9.87
C VAL A 41 0.63 -6.36 9.94
N ALA A 42 0.10 -6.55 11.14
CA ALA A 42 -1.22 -7.13 11.33
C ALA A 42 -2.29 -6.27 10.64
N GLY A 43 -2.30 -4.96 10.90
CA GLY A 43 -3.26 -4.04 10.26
C GLY A 43 -3.11 -3.99 8.73
N TYR A 44 -1.88 -4.12 8.21
CA TYR A 44 -1.66 -4.25 6.78
C TYR A 44 -2.29 -5.52 6.20
N MET A 45 -2.15 -6.66 6.89
CA MET A 45 -2.73 -7.94 6.45
C MET A 45 -4.26 -7.89 6.46
N ASP A 46 -4.86 -7.34 7.51
CA ASP A 46 -6.32 -7.18 7.61
C ASP A 46 -6.85 -6.31 6.45
N CYS A 47 -6.16 -5.21 6.14
CA CYS A 47 -6.54 -4.32 5.04
C CYS A 47 -6.38 -5.01 3.68
N MET A 48 -5.34 -5.82 3.49
CA MET A 48 -5.14 -6.58 2.26
C MET A 48 -6.26 -7.61 2.03
N GLU A 49 -6.65 -8.34 3.07
CA GLU A 49 -7.74 -9.31 3.00
C GLU A 49 -9.06 -8.62 2.64
N GLU A 50 -9.39 -7.54 3.34
CA GLU A 50 -10.63 -6.80 3.11
C GLU A 50 -10.68 -6.16 1.72
N ALA A 51 -9.56 -5.62 1.21
CA ALA A 51 -9.50 -5.06 -0.13
C ALA A 51 -9.78 -6.12 -1.22
N LEU A 52 -9.26 -7.33 -1.05
CA LEU A 52 -9.50 -8.43 -1.98
C LEU A 52 -10.93 -8.97 -1.85
N ARG A 53 -11.44 -9.10 -0.62
CA ARG A 53 -12.83 -9.48 -0.35
C ARG A 53 -13.80 -8.50 -0.99
N TYR A 54 -13.58 -7.20 -0.82
CA TYR A 54 -14.41 -6.16 -1.42
C TYR A 54 -14.48 -6.29 -2.95
N LEU A 55 -13.35 -6.50 -3.62
CA LEU A 55 -13.36 -6.69 -5.08
C LEU A 55 -14.14 -7.93 -5.52
N GLN A 56 -14.09 -9.02 -4.76
CA GLN A 56 -14.72 -10.29 -5.15
C GLN A 56 -16.20 -10.35 -4.77
N GLU A 57 -16.56 -9.84 -3.59
CA GLU A 57 -17.91 -9.97 -3.03
C GLU A 57 -18.79 -8.77 -3.29
N VAL A 58 -18.22 -7.56 -3.33
CA VAL A 58 -18.98 -6.30 -3.50
C VAL A 58 -18.96 -5.83 -4.95
N GLU A 59 -17.78 -5.81 -5.57
CA GLU A 59 -17.63 -5.45 -6.99
C GLU A 59 -17.81 -6.66 -7.93
N GLU A 60 -18.02 -7.86 -7.36
CA GLU A 60 -18.31 -9.11 -8.09
C GLU A 60 -17.25 -9.46 -9.15
N TYR A 61 -15.99 -9.04 -8.95
CA TYR A 61 -14.90 -9.42 -9.84
C TYR A 61 -14.50 -10.89 -9.61
N PRO A 62 -14.44 -11.72 -10.66
CA PRO A 62 -13.96 -13.10 -10.51
C PRO A 62 -12.50 -13.11 -10.03
N GLU A 63 -12.08 -14.19 -9.38
CA GLU A 63 -10.72 -14.28 -8.83
C GLU A 63 -9.63 -14.12 -9.91
N GLU A 64 -9.89 -14.59 -11.13
CA GLU A 64 -8.98 -14.47 -12.27
C GLU A 64 -8.99 -13.07 -12.91
N HIS A 65 -9.82 -12.15 -12.44
CA HIS A 65 -9.90 -10.81 -12.99
C HIS A 65 -8.54 -10.09 -12.87
N PRO A 66 -8.03 -9.44 -13.94
CA PRO A 66 -6.71 -8.81 -13.92
C PRO A 66 -6.50 -7.79 -12.79
N ALA A 67 -7.55 -7.06 -12.39
CA ALA A 67 -7.46 -6.12 -11.28
C ALA A 67 -7.26 -6.82 -9.93
N VAL A 68 -7.94 -7.96 -9.70
CA VAL A 68 -7.80 -8.75 -8.46
C VAL A 68 -6.40 -9.36 -8.38
N GLN A 69 -5.93 -9.97 -9.48
CA GLN A 69 -4.58 -10.54 -9.57
C GLN A 69 -3.48 -9.49 -9.43
N GLY A 70 -3.67 -8.34 -10.08
CA GLY A 70 -2.75 -7.20 -10.03
C GLY A 70 -2.66 -6.61 -8.62
N LEU A 71 -3.81 -6.41 -7.96
CA LEU A 71 -3.86 -5.89 -6.60
C LEU A 71 -3.26 -6.87 -5.59
N ARG A 72 -3.62 -8.16 -5.65
CA ARG A 72 -3.04 -9.20 -4.78
C ARG A 72 -1.51 -9.21 -4.88
N SER A 73 -1.00 -9.26 -6.11
CA SER A 73 0.45 -9.25 -6.36
C SER A 73 1.13 -7.96 -5.87
N HIS A 74 0.47 -6.81 -6.00
CA HIS A 74 1.00 -5.54 -5.50
C HIS A 74 1.06 -5.53 -3.97
N LEU A 75 -0.02 -5.92 -3.30
CA LEU A 75 -0.12 -5.93 -1.85
C LEU A 75 0.85 -6.94 -1.23
N ASP A 76 1.06 -8.10 -1.85
CA ASP A 76 2.07 -9.07 -1.41
C ASP A 76 3.50 -8.52 -1.48
N ARG A 77 3.85 -7.84 -2.58
CA ARG A 77 5.18 -7.20 -2.71
C ARG A 77 5.36 -6.08 -1.70
N SER A 78 4.32 -5.29 -1.45
CA SER A 78 4.36 -4.21 -0.46
C SER A 78 4.49 -4.77 0.97
N ARG A 79 3.83 -5.88 1.29
CA ARG A 79 4.03 -6.63 2.55
C ARG A 79 5.48 -7.06 2.72
N GLN A 80 6.10 -7.63 1.69
CA GLN A 80 7.49 -8.07 1.74
C GLN A 80 8.44 -6.89 2.02
N LYS A 81 8.26 -5.75 1.34
CA LYS A 81 9.07 -4.56 1.59
C LYS A 81 8.92 -4.05 3.02
N LEU A 82 7.71 -4.10 3.57
CA LEU A 82 7.44 -3.69 4.94
C LEU A 82 8.12 -4.63 5.95
N MET A 83 8.14 -5.95 5.69
CA MET A 83 8.91 -6.93 6.46
C MET A 83 10.43 -6.67 6.38
N ASP A 84 10.94 -6.40 5.17
CA ASP A 84 12.38 -6.16 4.98
C ASP A 84 12.83 -4.91 5.72
N GLN A 85 12.04 -3.82 5.67
CA GLN A 85 12.29 -2.59 6.43
C GLN A 85 12.26 -2.85 7.93
N ALA A 86 11.25 -3.60 8.41
CA ALA A 86 11.14 -4.01 9.80
C ALA A 86 12.37 -4.80 10.28
N LEU A 87 12.89 -5.71 9.46
CA LEU A 87 14.08 -6.51 9.79
C LEU A 87 15.37 -5.68 9.72
N MET A 88 15.50 -4.74 8.79
CA MET A 88 16.66 -3.83 8.74
C MET A 88 16.72 -2.87 9.93
N LEU A 89 15.58 -2.53 10.54
CA LEU A 89 15.52 -1.76 11.78
C LEU A 89 15.96 -2.57 13.02
N GLN A 90 16.16 -3.89 12.90
CA GLN A 90 16.63 -4.77 13.99
C GLN A 90 18.15 -5.05 13.94
N ALA A 91 18.87 -4.58 12.91
CA ALA A 91 20.31 -4.81 12.72
C ALA A 91 21.14 -3.57 13.12
#